data_AF-A0A5K0WEU3-F1
#
_entry.id   AF-A0A5K0WEU3-F1
#
_cell.length_a   1.000
_cell.length_b   1.000
_cell.length_c   1.000
_cell.angle_alpha   90.00
_cell.angle_beta   90.00
_cell.angle_gamma   90.00
#
_symmetry.space_group_name_H-M   'P 1'
#
loop_
_entity.id
_entity.type
_entity.pdbx_description
1 polymer ?
#
loop_
_entity_poly.entity_id
_entity_poly.type
_entity_poly.pdbx_seq_one_letter_code
_entity_poly.pdbx_strand_id
1 'polypeptide(L)' 'VVNEPSDVHCPVVEMSTRFKLSCLSWNKYIKNQIASSDYDGIVTVWDVNTRQ' A
#
# COMPACT_ATOMS: atom_id res chain seq x y z
N VAL A 1 -32.07 -16.79 -13.69
CA VAL A 1 -30.79 -16.87 -12.94
C VAL A 1 -30.22 -15.46 -12.91
N VAL A 2 -30.32 -14.77 -11.78
CA VAL A 2 -29.73 -13.44 -11.60
C VAL A 2 -28.23 -13.66 -11.42
N ASN A 3 -27.41 -13.17 -12.35
CA ASN A 3 -25.97 -13.12 -12.18
C ASN A 3 -25.68 -12.02 -11.16
N GLU A 4 -25.50 -12.39 -9.88
CA GLU A 4 -24.87 -11.48 -8.93
C GLU A 4 -23.43 -11.24 -9.37
N PRO A 5 -22.95 -9.99 -9.40
CA PRO A 5 -21.56 -9.72 -9.72
C PRO A 5 -20.70 -10.42 -8.67
N SER A 6 -19.85 -11.34 -9.14
CA SER A 6 -18.85 -11.98 -8.27
C SER A 6 -17.95 -10.90 -7.69
N ASP A 7 -17.91 -10.78 -6.37
CA ASP A 7 -17.01 -9.85 -5.68
C ASP A 7 -15.56 -10.19 -6.04
N VAL A 8 -14.94 -9.32 -6.84
CA VAL A 8 -13.55 -9.46 -7.25
C VAL A 8 -12.66 -8.95 -6.12
N HIS A 9 -12.00 -9.86 -5.42
CA HIS A 9 -11.03 -9.53 -4.39
C HIS A 9 -9.66 -9.20 -5.00
N CYS A 10 -9.47 -7.96 -5.44
CA CYS A 10 -8.20 -7.48 -5.99
C CYS A 10 -7.64 -6.28 -5.20
N PRO A 11 -6.32 -6.02 -5.27
CA PRO A 11 -5.73 -4.81 -4.70
C PRO A 11 -6.40 -3.55 -5.24
N VAL A 12 -6.68 -2.59 -4.36
CA VAL A 12 -7.27 -1.29 -4.74
C VAL A 12 -6.18 -0.29 -5.16
N VAL A 13 -4.99 -0.43 -4.59
CA VAL A 13 -3.81 0.41 -4.85
C VAL A 13 -2.57 -0.47 -4.83
N GLU A 14 -1.64 -0.18 -5.75
CA GLU A 14 -0.30 -0.76 -5.80
C GLU A 14 0.73 0.36 -5.66
N MET A 15 1.86 0.06 -5.01
CA MET A 15 2.98 0.98 -4.85
C MET A 15 4.24 0.27 -5.32
N SER A 16 4.93 0.86 -6.30
CA SER A 16 6.14 0.28 -6.87
C SER A 16 7.37 0.68 -6.07
N THR A 17 8.21 -0.28 -5.72
CA THR A 17 9.48 -0.04 -5.02
C THR A 17 10.65 -0.56 -5.84
N ARG A 18 11.81 0.11 -5.73
CA ARG A 18 13.05 -0.28 -6.41
C ARG A 18 13.77 -1.44 -5.69
N PHE A 19 13.56 -1.55 -4.40
CA PHE A 19 14.22 -2.51 -3.52
C PHE A 19 13.19 -3.33 -2.74
N LYS A 20 13.64 -4.49 -2.24
CA LYS A 20 12.83 -5.35 -1.38
C LYS A 20 12.51 -4.60 -0.09
N LEU A 21 11.25 -4.62 0.32
CA LEU A 21 10.83 -4.03 1.58
C LEU A 21 11.19 -4.94 2.76
N SER A 22 11.64 -4.32 3.86
CA SER A 22 11.94 -4.97 5.13
C SER A 22 10.80 -4.81 6.14
N CYS A 23 10.13 -3.66 6.18
CA CYS A 23 9.01 -3.39 7.09
C CYS A 23 7.96 -2.45 6.47
N LEU A 24 6.73 -2.52 6.99
CA LEU A 24 5.60 -1.66 6.67
C LEU A 24 4.85 -1.27 7.94
N SER A 25 4.35 -0.02 8.01
CA SER A 25 3.53 0.44 9.13
C SER A 25 2.51 1.50 8.69
N TRP A 26 1.26 1.35 9.13
CA TRP A 26 0.23 2.38 8.95
C TRP A 26 0.36 3.48 10.00
N ASN A 27 0.21 4.73 9.56
CA ASN A 27 0.13 5.86 10.47
C ASN A 27 -1.20 5.78 11.27
N LYS A 28 -1.11 5.80 12.61
CA LYS A 28 -2.27 5.68 13.51
C LYS A 28 -3.18 6.91 13.52
N TYR A 29 -2.67 8.05 13.07
CA TYR A 29 -3.39 9.33 13.09
C TYR A 29 -3.83 9.76 11.69
N ILE A 30 -2.97 9.57 10.69
CA ILE A 30 -3.23 9.94 9.29
C ILE A 30 -3.55 8.69 8.49
N LYS A 31 -4.85 8.43 8.25
CA LYS A 31 -5.34 7.14 7.74
C LYS A 31 -4.79 6.71 6.38
N ASN A 32 -4.44 7.67 5.53
CA ASN A 32 -3.94 7.41 4.18
C ASN A 32 -2.41 7.35 4.13
N GLN A 33 -1.71 7.44 5.25
CA GLN A 33 -0.26 7.37 5.27
C GLN A 33 0.27 6.01 5.72
N ILE A 34 1.28 5.53 5.00
CA ILE A 34 2.11 4.40 5.43
C ILE A 34 3.58 4.77 5.38
N ALA A 35 4.36 4.13 6.25
CA ALA A 35 5.81 4.14 6.17
C ALA A 35 6.30 2.76 5.73
N SER A 36 7.30 2.73 4.85
CA SER A 36 8.01 1.53 4.44
C SER A 36 9.51 1.70 4.64
N SER A 37 10.21 0.62 4.97
CA SER A 37 11.67 0.55 4.90
C SER A 37 12.10 -0.54 3.93
N ASP A 38 13.27 -0.39 3.31
CA ASP A 38 13.89 -1.41 2.48
C ASP A 38 15.14 -2.04 3.12
N TYR A 39 15.82 -2.92 2.38
CA TYR A 39 17.06 -3.59 2.83
C TYR A 39 18.32 -2.74 2.63
N ASP A 40 18.24 -1.61 1.92
CA ASP A 40 19.35 -0.65 1.77
C ASP A 40 19.32 0.43 2.86
N GLY A 41 18.28 0.39 3.71
CA GLY A 41 18.09 1.31 4.84
C GLY A 41 17.29 2.56 4.49
N ILE A 42 16.69 2.64 3.30
CA ILE A 42 15.85 3.77 2.91
C ILE A 42 14.46 3.65 3.55
N VAL A 43 13.95 4.78 4.04
CA VAL A 43 12.60 4.92 4.57
C VAL A 43 11.79 5.85 3.67
N THR A 44 10.61 5.41 3.25
CA THR A 44 9.69 6.18 2.41
C THR A 44 8.33 6.30 3.10
N VAL A 45 7.74 7.48 3.05
CA VAL A 45 6.36 7.73 3.50
C VAL A 45 5.49 7.87 2.26
N TRP A 46 4.40 7.12 2.23
CA TRP A 46 3.47 7.12 1.11
C TRP A 46 2.12 7.70 1.51
N ASP A 47 1.47 8.38 0.58
CA ASP A 47 0.06 8.71 0.65
C ASP A 47 -0.73 7.80 -0.30
N VAL A 48 -1.48 6.86 0.28
CA VAL A 48 -2.20 5.80 -0.44
C VAL A 48 -3.32 6.35 -1.33
N ASN A 49 -3.85 7.54 -1.01
CA ASN A 49 -4.90 8.17 -1.81
C ASN A 49 -4.31 8.82 -3.08
N THR A 50 -3.13 9.42 -2.97
CA THR A 50 -2.46 10.08 -4.11
C THR A 50 -1.50 9.15 -4.85
N ARG A 51 -1.18 7.98 -4.28
CA ARG A 51 -0.21 6.99 -4.79
C ARG A 51 1.20 7.57 -4.93
N GLN A 52 1.59 8.41 -3.98
CA GLN A 52 2.90 9.06 -3.91
C GLN A 52 3.70 8.53 -2.73
#